data_AF-A0A1V5CVW2-F1
#
_entry.id   AF-A0A1V5CVW2-F1
#
_cell.length_a   1.000
_cell.length_b   1.000
_cell.length_c   1.000
_cell.angle_alpha   90.00
_cell.angle_beta   90.00
_cell.angle_gamma   90.00
#
_symmetry.space_group_name_H-M   'P 1'
#
loop_
_entity.id
_entity.type
_entity.pdbx_description
1 polymer ?
#
loop_
_entity_poly.entity_id
_entity_poly.type
_entity_poly.pdbx_seq_one_letter_code
_entity_poly.pdbx_strand_id
1 'polypeptide(L)'
;MKETKISDIERINVAILVIGSFLVIAIMRDFKYLFSFAVASAIMTLNFRFLKKIIEGFLTGSATKIELAIKLPVKFLILVGLISLVVIYGDIDVVFFLIGLSTVFIAVVISQFITLWSPAAKRRQDNGA
;
A
#
# COMPACT_ATOMS: atom_id res chain seq x y z
N MET A 1 19.39 -4.58 4.38
CA MET A 1 18.76 -3.53 5.24
C MET A 1 17.66 -2.71 4.56
N LYS A 2 17.69 -2.44 3.24
CA LYS A 2 16.58 -1.72 2.54
C LYS A 2 15.34 -2.60 2.28
N GLU A 3 15.53 -3.88 1.94
CA GLU A 3 14.42 -4.81 1.65
C GLU A 3 13.47 -5.02 2.84
N THR A 4 14.01 -5.06 4.06
CA THR A 4 13.22 -5.21 5.30
C THR A 4 12.20 -4.09 5.43
N LYS A 5 12.61 -2.84 5.18
CA LYS A 5 11.73 -1.65 5.33
C LYS A 5 10.55 -1.65 4.35
N ILE A 6 10.77 -2.05 3.09
CA ILE A 6 9.70 -2.04 2.08
C ILE A 6 8.71 -3.18 2.35
N SER A 7 9.21 -4.35 2.78
CA SER A 7 8.33 -5.46 3.18
C SER A 7 7.51 -5.14 4.44
N ASP A 8 8.06 -4.37 5.38
CA ASP A 8 7.32 -3.96 6.57
C ASP A 8 6.17 -3.01 6.21
N ILE A 9 6.39 -2.07 5.28
CA ILE A 9 5.33 -1.19 4.77
C ILE A 9 4.21 -2.00 4.10
N GLU A 10 4.55 -3.04 3.31
CA GLU A 10 3.56 -3.94 2.70
C GLU A 10 2.68 -4.60 3.77
N ARG A 11 3.29 -5.13 4.83
CA ARG A 11 2.58 -5.78 5.94
C ARG A 11 1.70 -4.80 6.70
N ILE A 12 2.20 -3.61 7.01
CA ILE A 12 1.43 -2.55 7.67
C ILE A 12 0.24 -2.17 6.79
N ASN A 13 0.43 -2.02 5.48
CA ASN A 13 -0.65 -1.67 4.56
C ASN A 13 -1.75 -2.74 4.53
N VAL A 14 -1.37 -4.02 4.51
CA VAL A 14 -2.33 -5.14 4.61
C VAL A 14 -3.04 -5.13 5.96
N ALA A 15 -2.32 -4.85 7.06
CA ALA A 15 -2.93 -4.72 8.37
C ALA A 15 -3.96 -3.58 8.43
N ILE A 16 -3.65 -2.42 7.83
CA ILE A 16 -4.58 -1.29 7.72
C ILE A 16 -5.81 -1.69 6.89
N LEU A 17 -5.63 -2.42 5.79
CA LEU A 17 -6.74 -2.92 4.97
C LEU A 17 -7.67 -3.81 5.80
N VAL A 18 -7.12 -4.77 6.55
CA VAL A 18 -7.91 -5.72 7.33
C VAL A 18 -8.59 -5.02 8.51
N ILE A 19 -7.82 -4.33 9.36
CA ILE A 19 -8.32 -3.65 10.56
C ILE A 19 -9.29 -2.53 10.16
N GLY A 20 -8.94 -1.74 9.15
CA GLY A 20 -9.79 -0.69 8.61
C GLY A 20 -11.12 -1.25 8.12
N SER A 21 -11.12 -2.34 7.35
CA SER A 21 -12.37 -2.96 6.87
C SER A 21 -13.26 -3.41 8.04
N PHE A 22 -12.69 -4.06 9.06
CA PHE A 22 -13.43 -4.43 10.28
C PHE A 22 -13.99 -3.20 11.01
N LEU A 23 -13.23 -2.11 11.09
CA LEU A 23 -13.67 -0.89 11.76
C LEU A 23 -14.81 -0.21 10.98
N VAL A 24 -14.70 -0.13 9.65
CA VAL A 24 -15.74 0.44 8.78
C VAL A 24 -17.05 -0.31 8.94
N ILE A 25 -17.04 -1.63 8.86
CA ILE A 25 -18.28 -2.42 8.99
C ILE A 25 -18.86 -2.37 10.40
N ALA A 26 -18.03 -2.33 11.44
CA ALA A 26 -18.49 -2.25 12.83
C ALA A 26 -19.21 -0.92 13.13
N ILE A 27 -18.70 0.19 12.57
CA ILE A 27 -19.23 1.54 12.79
C ILE A 27 -20.42 1.83 11.87
N MET A 28 -20.20 1.73 10.55
CA MET A 28 -21.19 2.16 9.56
C MET A 28 -22.29 1.13 9.34
N ARG A 29 -22.00 -0.16 9.57
CA ARG A 29 -22.94 -1.28 9.41
C ARG A 29 -23.60 -1.36 8.03
N ASP A 30 -22.99 -0.75 7.03
CA ASP A 30 -23.44 -0.78 5.64
C ASP A 30 -22.29 -1.24 4.75
N PHE A 31 -22.61 -2.16 3.86
CA PHE A 31 -21.67 -2.80 2.94
C PHE A 31 -21.08 -1.80 1.95
N LYS A 32 -21.81 -0.72 1.59
CA LYS A 32 -21.32 0.31 0.66
C LYS A 32 -20.00 0.93 1.14
N TYR A 33 -19.90 1.31 2.41
CA TYR A 33 -18.68 1.92 2.97
C TYR A 33 -17.52 0.93 3.05
N LEU A 34 -17.81 -0.32 3.46
CA LEU A 34 -16.82 -1.39 3.48
C LEU A 34 -16.30 -1.66 2.08
N PHE A 35 -17.18 -1.83 1.09
CA PHE A 35 -16.81 -2.06 -0.30
C PHE A 35 -15.93 -0.93 -0.83
N SER A 36 -16.33 0.32 -0.58
CA SER A 36 -15.59 1.51 -1.01
C SER A 36 -14.17 1.55 -0.44
N PHE A 37 -14.04 1.35 0.86
CA PHE A 37 -12.74 1.31 1.53
C PHE A 37 -11.90 0.11 1.07
N ALA A 38 -12.46 -1.10 1.15
CA ALA A 38 -11.73 -2.33 0.90
C ALA A 38 -11.23 -2.42 -0.54
N VAL A 39 -12.05 -2.02 -1.53
CA VAL A 39 -11.64 -2.00 -2.94
C VAL A 39 -10.51 -1.00 -3.13
N ALA A 40 -10.64 0.24 -2.66
CA ALA A 40 -9.58 1.24 -2.77
C ALA A 40 -8.27 0.79 -2.10
N SER A 41 -8.35 0.25 -0.89
CA SER A 41 -7.19 -0.27 -0.16
C SER A 41 -6.55 -1.47 -0.87
N ALA A 42 -7.35 -2.36 -1.47
CA ALA A 42 -6.84 -3.49 -2.22
C ALA A 42 -6.10 -3.02 -3.48
N ILE A 43 -6.68 -2.07 -4.22
CA ILE A 43 -6.06 -1.42 -5.38
C ILE A 43 -4.71 -0.84 -4.97
N MET A 44 -4.67 -0.11 -3.85
CA MET A 44 -3.45 0.54 -3.40
C MET A 44 -2.40 -0.47 -2.89
N THR A 45 -2.84 -1.55 -2.25
CA THR A 45 -1.97 -2.67 -1.84
C THR A 45 -1.31 -3.32 -3.06
N LEU A 46 -2.10 -3.66 -4.06
CA LEU A 46 -1.58 -4.21 -5.32
C LEU A 46 -0.61 -3.22 -5.96
N ASN A 47 -1.01 -1.95 -6.06
CA ASN A 47 -0.17 -0.89 -6.61
C ASN A 47 1.21 -0.85 -5.92
N PHE A 48 1.25 -0.88 -4.59
CA PHE A 48 2.50 -0.90 -3.84
C PHE A 48 3.36 -2.14 -4.13
N ARG A 49 2.75 -3.34 -4.17
CA ARG A 49 3.46 -4.60 -4.50
C ARG A 49 4.10 -4.56 -5.87
N PHE A 50 3.42 -3.99 -6.86
CA PHE A 50 3.98 -3.81 -8.20
C PHE A 50 5.13 -2.77 -8.20
N LEU A 51 4.98 -1.64 -7.49
CA LEU A 51 6.07 -0.67 -7.34
C LEU A 51 7.31 -1.29 -6.71
N LYS A 52 7.13 -2.05 -5.62
CA LYS A 52 8.19 -2.80 -4.95
C LYS A 52 8.95 -3.69 -5.94
N LYS A 53 8.24 -4.53 -6.72
CA LYS A 53 8.86 -5.40 -7.72
C LYS A 53 9.63 -4.63 -8.80
N ILE A 54 9.10 -3.52 -9.28
CA ILE A 54 9.77 -2.68 -10.29
C ILE A 54 11.07 -2.09 -9.72
N ILE A 55 11.02 -1.59 -8.48
CA ILE A 55 12.18 -1.01 -7.80
C ILE A 55 13.24 -2.08 -7.50
N GLU A 56 12.84 -3.26 -7.02
CA GLU A 56 13.73 -4.39 -6.78
C GLU A 56 14.42 -4.86 -8.07
N GLY A 57 13.66 -5.00 -9.17
CA GLY A 57 14.21 -5.35 -10.49
C GLY A 57 15.21 -4.31 -11.03
N PHE A 58 14.99 -3.03 -10.73
CA PHE A 58 15.94 -1.97 -11.08
C PHE A 58 17.22 -2.01 -10.23
N LEU A 59 17.08 -2.19 -8.91
CA LEU A 59 18.23 -2.22 -7.98
C LEU A 59 19.13 -3.44 -8.18
N THR A 60 18.56 -4.56 -8.63
CA THR A 60 19.31 -5.79 -8.95
C THR A 60 19.95 -5.77 -10.34
N GLY A 61 19.77 -4.69 -11.11
CA GLY A 61 20.29 -4.57 -12.48
C GLY A 61 19.58 -5.46 -13.50
N SER A 62 18.51 -6.15 -13.11
CA SER A 62 17.73 -7.03 -13.98
C SER A 62 16.85 -6.28 -14.99
N ALA A 63 16.57 -5.00 -14.78
CA ALA A 63 15.69 -4.19 -15.62
C ALA A 63 16.44 -3.02 -16.29
N THR A 64 16.24 -2.85 -17.59
CA THR A 64 16.82 -1.75 -18.36
C THR A 64 16.09 -0.43 -18.11
N LYS A 65 16.78 0.72 -18.22
CA LYS A 65 16.16 2.05 -18.04
C LYS A 65 14.93 2.28 -18.94
N ILE A 66 14.98 1.78 -20.17
CA ILE A 66 13.87 1.84 -21.14
C ILE A 66 12.67 1.04 -20.66
N GLU A 67 12.91 -0.16 -20.11
CA GLU A 67 11.86 -1.02 -19.58
C GLU A 67 11.15 -0.36 -18.39
N LEU A 68 11.90 0.33 -17.53
CA LEU A 68 11.33 1.11 -16.43
C LEU A 68 10.49 2.30 -16.93
N ALA A 69 11.00 3.02 -17.93
CA ALA A 69 10.33 4.18 -18.54
C ALA A 69 9.00 3.83 -19.20
N ILE A 70 8.82 2.58 -19.66
CA ILE A 70 7.57 2.09 -20.25
C ILE A 70 6.65 1.47 -19.18
N LYS A 71 7.19 0.62 -18.28
CA LYS A 71 6.38 -0.08 -17.27
C LYS A 71 5.70 0.88 -16.29
N LEU A 72 6.36 1.97 -15.91
CA LEU A 72 5.81 2.97 -14.99
C LEU A 72 4.55 3.66 -15.53
N PRO A 73 4.56 4.36 -16.68
CA PRO A 73 3.39 5.04 -17.19
C PRO A 73 2.25 4.07 -17.53
N VAL A 74 2.56 2.92 -18.12
CA VAL A 74 1.53 1.88 -18.39
C VAL A 74 0.83 1.46 -17.10
N LYS A 75 1.58 1.27 -16.01
CA LYS A 75 1.00 0.94 -14.71
C LYS A 75 0.10 2.07 -14.17
N PHE A 76 0.52 3.33 -14.30
CA PHE A 76 -0.31 4.46 -13.88
C PHE A 76 -1.59 4.55 -14.69
N LEU A 77 -1.55 4.28 -15.99
CA LEU A 77 -2.75 4.20 -16.83
C LEU A 77 -3.70 3.08 -16.36
N ILE A 78 -3.17 1.91 -16.03
CA ILE A 78 -3.97 0.80 -15.48
C ILE A 78 -4.58 1.21 -14.14
N LEU A 79 -3.81 1.84 -13.25
CA LEU A 79 -4.30 2.30 -11.95
C LEU A 79 -5.43 3.33 -12.12
N VAL A 80 -5.22 4.35 -12.93
CA VAL A 80 -6.22 5.40 -13.20
C VAL A 80 -7.46 4.78 -13.84
N GLY A 81 -7.30 3.91 -14.83
CA GLY A 81 -8.41 3.21 -15.47
C GLY A 81 -9.23 2.39 -14.47
N LEU A 82 -8.56 1.67 -13.57
CA LEU A 82 -9.22 0.85 -12.57
C LEU A 82 -9.92 1.70 -11.49
N ILE A 83 -9.31 2.80 -11.05
CA ILE A 83 -9.95 3.78 -10.16
C ILE A 83 -11.18 4.39 -10.84
N SER A 84 -11.04 4.88 -12.08
CA SER A 84 -12.15 5.46 -12.84
C SER A 84 -13.29 4.47 -13.04
N LEU A 85 -12.99 3.20 -13.34
CA LEU A 85 -14.01 2.16 -13.47
C LEU A 85 -14.81 2.01 -12.17
N VAL A 86 -14.14 1.94 -11.02
CA VAL A 86 -14.79 1.79 -9.72
C VAL A 86 -15.57 3.06 -9.32
N VAL A 87 -15.06 4.25 -9.64
CA VAL A 87 -15.73 5.51 -9.30
C VAL A 87 -16.95 5.77 -10.18
N ILE A 88 -16.89 5.42 -11.47
CA ILE A 88 -17.99 5.68 -12.42
C ILE A 88 -19.09 4.62 -12.29
N TYR A 89 -18.72 3.35 -12.16
CA TYR A 89 -19.67 2.24 -12.20
C TYR A 89 -19.91 1.57 -10.84
N GLY A 90 -19.01 1.77 -9.88
CA GLY A 90 -19.19 1.24 -8.54
C GLY A 90 -20.12 2.14 -7.74
N ASP A 91 -21.07 1.52 -7.04
CA ASP A 91 -21.84 2.22 -6.00
C ASP A 91 -20.95 2.43 -4.77
N ILE A 92 -20.07 3.42 -4.84
CA ILE A 92 -19.09 3.73 -3.81
C ILE A 92 -19.41 5.03 -3.06
N ASP A 93 -19.01 5.06 -1.80
CA ASP A 93 -18.84 6.28 -1.05
C ASP A 93 -17.44 6.85 -1.32
N VAL A 94 -17.40 8.06 -1.86
CA VAL A 94 -16.15 8.72 -2.28
C VAL A 94 -15.21 8.96 -1.09
N VAL A 95 -15.75 9.26 0.09
CA VAL A 95 -14.94 9.56 1.28
C VAL A 95 -14.20 8.30 1.73
N PHE A 96 -14.92 7.19 1.88
CA PHE A 96 -14.31 5.91 2.26
C PHE A 96 -13.36 5.35 1.20
N PHE A 97 -13.67 5.58 -0.08
CA PHE A 97 -12.78 5.25 -1.17
C PHE A 97 -11.46 6.05 -1.10
N LEU A 98 -11.52 7.37 -0.85
CA LEU A 98 -10.32 8.20 -0.66
C LEU A 98 -9.50 7.78 0.57
N ILE A 99 -10.16 7.44 1.68
CA ILE A 99 -9.47 6.88 2.86
C ILE A 99 -8.76 5.58 2.48
N GLY A 100 -9.43 4.70 1.73
CA GLY A 100 -8.87 3.45 1.26
C GLY A 100 -7.65 3.64 0.32
N LEU A 101 -7.69 4.63 -0.57
CA LEU A 101 -6.55 5.02 -1.43
C LEU A 101 -5.37 5.55 -0.61
N SER A 102 -5.62 6.17 0.54
CA SER A 102 -4.60 6.76 1.40
C SER A 102 -3.86 5.73 2.28
N THR A 103 -4.26 4.46 2.25
CA THR A 103 -3.71 3.41 3.13
C THR A 103 -2.20 3.22 3.01
N VAL A 104 -1.64 3.23 1.80
CA VAL A 104 -0.19 3.10 1.62
C VAL A 104 0.56 4.31 2.17
N PHE A 105 -0.01 5.52 2.05
CA PHE A 105 0.58 6.71 2.67
C PHE A 105 0.62 6.56 4.19
N ILE A 106 -0.48 6.12 4.80
CA ILE A 106 -0.55 5.84 6.24
C ILE A 106 0.47 4.77 6.63
N ALA A 107 0.60 3.69 5.85
CA ALA A 107 1.56 2.62 6.10
C ALA A 107 3.01 3.12 6.09
N VAL A 108 3.35 3.99 5.14
CA VAL A 108 4.67 4.63 5.08
C VAL A 108 4.90 5.49 6.32
N VAL A 109 3.94 6.33 6.70
CA VAL A 109 4.03 7.19 7.89
C VAL A 109 4.25 6.35 9.15
N ILE A 110 3.43 5.31 9.36
CA ILE A 110 3.56 4.39 10.50
C ILE A 110 4.94 3.73 10.53
N SER A 111 5.44 3.26 9.38
CA SER A 111 6.77 2.65 9.29
C SER A 111 7.90 3.61 9.71
N GLN A 112 7.79 4.91 9.38
CA GLN A 112 8.75 5.92 9.83
C GLN A 112 8.68 6.12 11.36
N PHE A 113 7.47 6.23 11.92
CA PHE A 113 7.29 6.38 13.37
C PHE A 113 7.84 5.19 14.16
N ILE A 114 7.59 3.95 13.70
CA ILE A 114 8.13 2.75 14.34
C ILE A 114 9.67 2.76 14.32
N THR A 115 10.26 3.22 13.21
CA THR A 115 11.73 3.33 13.09
C THR A 115 12.31 4.36 14.07
N LEU A 116 11.60 5.47 14.31
CA LEU A 116 12.00 6.52 15.25
C LEU A 116 11.85 6.09 16.71
N TRP A 117 10.82 5.32 17.05
CA TRP A 117 10.53 4.89 18.42
C TRP A 117 11.26 3.61 18.83
N SER A 118 11.73 2.80 17.87
CA SER A 118 12.44 1.55 18.12
C SER A 118 13.93 1.54 17.72
N PRO A 119 14.75 2.54 18.12
CA PRO A 119 16.20 2.47 17.93
C PRO A 119 16.85 1.42 18.87
N ALA A 120 16.15 0.98 19.92
CA ALA A 120 16.66 0.05 20.92
C ALA A 120 16.51 -1.45 20.53
N ALA A 121 15.48 -1.83 19.78
CA ALA A 121 15.31 -3.22 19.33
C ALA A 121 16.38 -3.63 18.31
N LYS A 122 16.86 -2.67 17.50
CA LYS A 122 17.91 -2.90 16.50
C LYS A 122 19.29 -3.15 17.11
N ARG A 123 19.57 -2.67 18.33
CA ARG A 123 20.86 -2.92 19.03
C ARG A 123 20.94 -4.29 19.69
N ARG A 124 19.80 -4.93 20.03
CA ARG A 124 19.79 -6.28 20.62
C ARG A 124 20.02 -7.38 19.58
N GLN A 125 19.81 -7.10 18.30
CA GLN A 125 20.08 -8.06 17.22
C GLN A 125 21.51 -7.98 16.68
N ASP A 126 22.24 -6.89 16.95
CA ASP A 126 23.62 -6.66 16.50
C ASP A 126 24.66 -7.04 17.59
N ASN A 127 24.24 -7.13 18.87
CA ASN A 127 25.12 -7.37 20.03
C ASN A 127 24.80 -8.64 20.86
N GLY A 128 24.14 -9.66 20.30
CA GLY A 128 24.04 -10.99 20.94
C GLY A 128 24.45 -12.05 19.92
N ALA A 129 25.57 -12.77 20.05
CA ALA A 129 25.91 -13.69 21.15
C ALA A 129 24.78 -14.70 21.40
#